data_AF-A0A8S4S3K0-F1
#
_entry.id   AF-A0A8S4S3K0-F1
#
_cell.length_a   1.000
_cell.length_b   1.000
_cell.length_c   1.000
_cell.angle_alpha   90.00
_cell.angle_beta   90.00
_cell.angle_gamma   90.00
#
_symmetry.space_group_name_H-M   'P 1'
#
loop_
_entity.id
_entity.type
_entity.pdbx_description
1 polymer ?
#
loop_
_entity_poly.entity_id
_entity_poly.type
_entity_poly.pdbx_seq_one_letter_code
_entity_poly.pdbx_strand_id
1 'polypeptide(L)'
;MGRLYPMICRKSKLSLPHKVTLYKTCIRPMMTYVSVVFAHHPHSSYKSLQVLQNKFMRMATGNPWFVRNVDLYRDLDLPAIAQCFKKSYFEKAVRHPNPLVVVASTTLPPMSSSPGALLMASFRARLNPR
;
A
#
# COMPACT_ATOMS: atom_id res chain seq x y z
N MET A 1 6.69 -16.16 5.85
CA MET A 1 5.25 -16.21 6.21
C MET A 1 4.76 -17.57 6.74
N GLY A 2 5.60 -18.62 6.79
CA GLY A 2 5.15 -19.99 7.13
C GLY A 2 4.55 -20.18 8.54
N ARG A 3 5.00 -19.41 9.55
CA ARG A 3 4.51 -19.52 10.93
C ARG A 3 3.18 -18.80 11.19
N LEU A 4 2.92 -17.70 10.48
CA LEU A 4 1.68 -16.93 10.63
C LEU A 4 0.53 -17.51 9.82
N TYR A 5 0.83 -18.20 8.71
CA TYR A 5 -0.16 -18.84 7.85
C TYR A 5 -1.16 -19.75 8.60
N PRO A 6 -0.74 -20.69 9.48
CA PRO A 6 -1.69 -21.53 10.23
C PRO A 6 -2.59 -20.74 11.18
N MET A 7 -2.13 -19.61 11.73
CA MET A 7 -2.93 -18.78 12.65
C MET A 7 -4.03 -17.99 11.92
N ILE A 8 -3.76 -17.62 10.67
CA ILE A 8 -4.65 -16.83 9.80
C ILE A 8 -5.70 -17.74 9.13
N CYS A 9 -5.39 -19.03 9.00
CA CYS A 9 -6.21 -19.98 8.27
C CYS A 9 -7.63 -20.12 8.89
N ARG A 10 -8.62 -20.49 8.06
CA ARG A 10 -10.02 -20.68 8.48
C ARG A 10 -10.16 -21.68 9.63
N LYS A 11 -9.31 -22.71 9.66
CA LYS A 11 -9.29 -23.77 10.68
C LYS A 11 -8.68 -23.33 12.03
N SER A 12 -8.15 -22.12 12.12
CA SER A 12 -7.60 -21.57 13.37
C SER A 12 -8.71 -21.23 14.37
N LYS A 13 -8.56 -21.68 15.61
CA LYS A 13 -9.46 -21.41 16.76
C LYS A 13 -9.48 -19.94 17.20
N LEU A 14 -8.64 -19.10 16.61
CA LEU A 14 -8.55 -17.68 16.93
C LEU A 14 -9.82 -16.93 16.50
N SER A 15 -10.33 -16.03 17.33
CA SER A 15 -11.49 -15.20 16.94
C SER A 15 -11.11 -14.19 15.87
N LEU A 16 -12.10 -13.79 15.06
CA LEU A 16 -11.93 -12.86 13.95
C LEU A 16 -11.20 -11.54 14.32
N PRO A 17 -11.52 -10.85 15.43
CA PRO A 17 -10.81 -9.61 15.80
C PRO A 17 -9.32 -9.84 16.06
N HIS A 18 -8.94 -10.98 16.66
CA HIS A 18 -7.53 -11.30 16.92
C HIS A 18 -6.77 -11.58 15.61
N LYS A 19 -7.41 -12.20 14.61
CA LYS A 19 -6.84 -12.41 13.27
C LYS A 19 -6.60 -11.07 12.57
N VAL A 20 -7.54 -10.14 12.71
CA VAL A 20 -7.44 -8.77 12.18
C VAL A 20 -6.32 -7.99 12.88
N THR A 21 -6.18 -8.10 14.20
CA THR A 21 -5.09 -7.46 14.93
C THR A 21 -3.73 -7.98 14.46
N LEU A 22 -3.56 -9.29 14.29
CA LEU A 22 -2.33 -9.87 13.73
C LEU A 22 -2.02 -9.35 12.32
N TYR A 23 -3.04 -9.14 11.49
CA TYR A 23 -2.85 -8.51 10.18
C TYR A 23 -2.35 -7.08 10.31
N LYS A 24 -2.99 -6.29 11.17
CA LYS A 24 -2.64 -4.89 11.41
C LYS A 24 -1.22 -4.74 11.97
N THR A 25 -0.75 -5.67 12.79
CA THR A 25 0.60 -5.60 13.39
C THR A 25 1.70 -6.18 12.52
N CYS A 26 1.49 -7.30 11.83
CA CYS A 26 2.55 -7.97 11.06
C CYS A 26 2.50 -7.67 9.56
N ILE A 27 1.31 -7.71 8.96
CA ILE A 27 1.17 -7.62 7.50
C ILE A 27 1.12 -6.15 7.06
N ARG A 28 0.40 -5.29 7.78
CA ARG A 28 0.32 -3.86 7.46
C ARG A 28 1.68 -3.16 7.35
N PRO A 29 2.66 -3.34 8.26
CA PRO A 29 3.99 -2.73 8.07
C PRO A 29 4.75 -3.32 6.87
N MET A 30 4.66 -4.63 6.62
CA MET A 30 5.26 -5.25 5.43
C MET A 30 4.71 -4.63 4.13
N MET A 31 3.38 -4.50 4.04
CA MET A 31 2.73 -3.88 2.88
C MET A 31 3.11 -2.40 2.75
N THR A 32 3.26 -1.69 3.86
CA THR A 32 3.69 -0.29 3.87
C THR A 32 5.11 -0.16 3.34
N TYR A 33 6.03 -1.01 3.78
CA TYR A 33 7.41 -1.04 3.29
C TYR A 33 7.48 -1.36 1.78
N VAL A 34 6.82 -2.43 1.36
CA VAL A 34 6.79 -2.86 -0.06
C VAL A 34 6.16 -1.79 -0.94
N SER A 35 5.19 -1.04 -0.42
CA SER A 35 4.57 0.06 -1.16
C SER A 35 5.52 1.22 -1.46
N VAL A 36 6.47 1.54 -0.55
CA VAL A 36 7.51 2.56 -0.80
C VAL A 36 8.39 2.12 -1.96
N VAL A 37 8.77 0.85 -2.02
CA VAL A 37 9.56 0.29 -3.13
C VAL A 37 8.77 0.37 -4.45
N PHE A 38 7.48 0.04 -4.40
CA PHE A 38 6.61 0.09 -5.60
C PHE A 38 6.09 1.48 -5.95
N ALA A 39 6.34 2.51 -5.14
CA ALA A 39 6.03 3.90 -5.48
C ALA A 39 6.72 4.33 -6.78
N HIS A 40 7.89 3.75 -7.06
CA HIS A 40 8.70 3.99 -8.25
C HIS A 40 8.35 3.05 -9.43
N HIS A 41 7.46 2.09 -9.23
CA HIS A 41 7.15 1.03 -10.20
C HIS A 41 5.75 1.22 -10.81
N PRO A 42 5.50 0.68 -12.02
CA PRO A 42 4.19 0.79 -12.67
C PRO A 42 3.07 0.13 -11.85
N HIS A 43 1.83 0.57 -12.12
CA HIS A 43 0.59 0.17 -11.43
C HIS A 43 0.30 -1.35 -11.37
N SER A 44 1.01 -2.19 -12.15
CA SER A 44 0.85 -3.64 -12.16
C SER A 44 1.27 -4.29 -10.83
N SER A 45 2.33 -3.81 -10.19
CA SER A 45 2.83 -4.37 -8.91
C SER A 45 1.85 -4.17 -7.75
N TYR A 46 1.03 -3.11 -7.82
CA TYR A 46 -0.01 -2.84 -6.84
C TYR A 46 -1.14 -3.89 -6.87
N LYS A 47 -1.50 -4.41 -8.05
CA LYS A 47 -2.58 -5.41 -8.18
C LYS A 47 -2.25 -6.66 -7.36
N SER A 48 -0.99 -7.09 -7.36
CA SER A 48 -0.52 -8.23 -6.57
C SER A 48 -0.70 -8.01 -5.06
N LEU A 49 -0.42 -6.80 -4.57
CA LEU A 49 -0.63 -6.43 -3.17
C LEU A 49 -2.12 -6.44 -2.78
N GLN A 50 -2.99 -5.95 -3.67
CA GLN A 50 -4.43 -5.97 -3.46
C GLN A 50 -4.99 -7.40 -3.46
N VAL A 51 -4.50 -8.27 -4.36
CA VAL A 51 -4.85 -9.70 -4.39
C VAL A 51 -4.43 -10.39 -3.09
N LEU A 52 -3.25 -10.08 -2.56
CA LEU A 52 -2.77 -10.64 -1.29
C LEU A 52 -3.69 -10.23 -0.12
N GLN A 53 -4.09 -8.95 -0.04
CA GLN A 53 -5.04 -8.47 0.98
C GLN A 53 -6.41 -9.15 0.85
N ASN A 54 -6.96 -9.23 -0.37
CA ASN A 54 -8.24 -9.89 -0.61
C ASN A 54 -8.21 -11.37 -0.20
N LYS A 55 -7.12 -12.08 -0.53
CA LYS A 55 -6.93 -13.48 -0.13
C LYS A 55 -6.88 -13.62 1.38
N PHE A 56 -6.15 -12.73 2.07
CA PHE A 56 -6.08 -12.72 3.52
C PHE A 56 -7.47 -12.58 4.15
N MET A 57 -8.25 -11.58 3.76
CA MET A 57 -9.58 -11.33 4.33
C MET A 57 -10.50 -12.54 4.13
N ARG A 58 -10.49 -13.13 2.94
CA ARG A 58 -11.29 -14.33 2.64
C ARG A 58 -10.85 -15.54 3.46
N MET A 59 -9.55 -15.72 3.68
CA MET A 59 -9.05 -16.80 4.54
C MET A 59 -9.42 -16.59 6.01
N ALA A 60 -9.39 -15.35 6.48
CA ALA A 60 -9.70 -14.99 7.87
C ALA A 60 -11.20 -15.19 8.18
N THR A 61 -12.08 -14.73 7.30
CA THR A 61 -13.55 -14.82 7.48
C THR A 61 -14.11 -16.17 7.01
N GLY A 62 -13.41 -16.86 6.10
CA GLY A 62 -13.91 -18.08 5.48
C GLY A 62 -15.05 -17.84 4.48
N ASN A 63 -15.19 -16.60 3.98
CA ASN A 63 -16.31 -16.19 3.14
C ASN A 63 -16.19 -16.75 1.71
N PRO A 64 -17.33 -17.14 1.10
CA PRO A 64 -17.35 -17.64 -0.27
C PRO A 64 -17.01 -16.52 -1.29
N TRP A 65 -16.58 -16.93 -2.48
CA TRP A 65 -16.04 -16.03 -3.51
C TRP A 65 -17.03 -14.94 -3.94
N PHE A 66 -18.34 -15.19 -3.88
CA PHE A 66 -19.40 -14.27 -4.31
C PHE A 66 -19.62 -13.08 -3.35
N VAL A 67 -19.11 -13.12 -2.12
CA VAL A 67 -19.19 -11.97 -1.20
C VAL A 67 -18.37 -10.82 -1.77
N ARG A 68 -18.97 -9.62 -1.84
CA ARG A 68 -18.33 -8.43 -2.40
C ARG A 68 -17.18 -8.00 -1.48
N ASN A 69 -16.06 -7.61 -2.08
CA ASN A 69 -14.89 -7.18 -1.31
C ASN A 69 -15.19 -5.93 -0.45
N VAL A 70 -16.10 -5.06 -0.88
CA VAL A 70 -16.49 -3.85 -0.14
C VAL A 70 -17.12 -4.19 1.21
N ASP A 71 -17.97 -5.22 1.24
CA ASP A 71 -18.60 -5.67 2.48
C ASP A 71 -17.54 -6.25 3.44
N LEU A 72 -16.57 -7.02 2.91
CA LEU A 72 -15.43 -7.51 3.70
C LEU A 72 -14.59 -6.38 4.31
N TYR A 73 -14.35 -5.30 3.56
CA TYR A 73 -13.59 -4.16 4.06
C TYR A 73 -14.32 -3.42 5.18
N ARG A 74 -15.66 -3.32 5.09
CA ARG A 74 -16.51 -2.73 6.12
C ARG A 74 -16.53 -3.59 7.38
N ASP A 75 -16.72 -4.90 7.22
CA ASP A 75 -16.82 -5.84 8.34
C ASP A 75 -15.50 -5.97 9.12
N LEU A 76 -14.36 -5.87 8.43
CA LEU A 76 -13.04 -5.98 9.04
C LEU A 76 -12.42 -4.63 9.46
N ASP A 77 -13.12 -3.52 9.19
CA ASP A 77 -12.65 -2.14 9.39
C ASP A 77 -11.20 -1.96 8.90
N LEU A 78 -11.00 -2.36 7.64
CA LEU A 78 -9.69 -2.45 6.99
C LEU A 78 -9.71 -1.59 5.72
N PRO A 79 -8.98 -0.46 5.68
CA PRO A 79 -8.90 0.33 4.46
C PRO A 79 -8.13 -0.43 3.36
N ALA A 80 -8.55 -0.25 2.11
CA ALA A 80 -7.84 -0.80 0.96
C ALA A 80 -6.41 -0.23 0.89
N ILE A 81 -5.43 -1.06 0.55
CA ILE A 81 -4.01 -0.64 0.48
C ILE A 81 -3.82 0.55 -0.46
N ALA A 82 -4.56 0.61 -1.58
CA ALA A 82 -4.50 1.75 -2.51
C ALA A 82 -4.79 3.09 -1.83
N GLN A 83 -5.75 3.12 -0.91
CA GLN A 83 -6.15 4.34 -0.23
C GLN A 83 -5.17 4.72 0.89
N CYS A 84 -4.58 3.73 1.57
CA CYS A 84 -3.57 3.97 2.60
C CYS A 84 -2.29 4.60 2.06
N PHE A 85 -1.91 4.25 0.83
CA PHE A 85 -0.65 4.68 0.21
C PHE A 85 -0.65 6.16 -0.21
N LYS A 86 -1.72 6.64 -0.85
CA LYS A 86 -1.74 7.96 -1.50
C LYS A 86 -1.54 9.15 -0.56
N LYS A 87 -1.96 9.03 0.71
CA LYS A 87 -2.02 10.17 1.64
C LYS A 87 -0.92 10.15 2.69
N SER A 88 -0.73 9.01 3.37
CA SER A 88 0.03 8.98 4.62
C SER A 88 1.56 9.13 4.45
N TYR A 89 2.14 8.56 3.39
CA TYR A 89 3.60 8.56 3.23
C TYR A 89 4.14 9.87 2.66
N PHE A 90 3.55 10.33 1.55
CA PHE A 90 3.97 11.57 0.89
C PHE A 90 3.75 12.79 1.78
N GLU A 91 2.62 12.89 2.47
CA GLU A 91 2.37 14.02 3.39
C GLU A 91 3.36 14.05 4.56
N LYS A 92 3.82 12.89 5.04
CA LYS A 92 4.84 12.80 6.10
C LYS A 92 6.24 13.08 5.59
N ALA A 93 6.58 12.59 4.39
CA ALA A 93 7.88 12.82 3.77
C ALA A 93 8.12 14.31 3.49
N VAL A 94 7.07 15.04 3.06
CA VAL A 94 7.11 16.49 2.84
C VAL A 94 7.35 17.28 4.13
N ARG A 95 6.93 16.77 5.29
CA ARG A 95 7.08 17.42 6.60
C ARG A 95 8.37 17.00 7.34
N HIS A 96 9.19 16.14 6.76
CA HIS A 96 10.36 15.61 7.45
C HIS A 96 11.48 16.67 7.51
N PRO A 97 12.17 16.84 8.65
CA PRO A 97 13.28 17.79 8.79
C PRO A 97 14.50 17.48 7.91
N ASN A 98 14.52 16.34 7.21
CA ASN A 98 15.67 15.91 6.40
C ASN A 98 15.43 16.31 4.94
N PRO A 99 16.23 17.22 4.37
CA PRO A 99 16.03 17.71 3.00
C PRO A 99 16.16 16.61 1.95
N LEU A 100 16.94 15.54 2.22
CA LEU A 100 17.08 14.41 1.30
C LEU A 100 15.76 13.64 1.13
N VAL A 101 14.99 13.52 2.20
CA VAL A 101 13.68 12.84 2.19
C VAL A 101 12.65 13.68 1.45
N VAL A 102 12.69 15.00 1.62
CA VAL A 102 11.81 15.93 0.91
C VAL A 102 12.08 15.91 -0.60
N VAL A 103 13.35 15.96 -1.00
CA VAL A 103 13.75 15.88 -2.42
C VAL A 103 13.37 14.53 -3.02
N ALA A 104 13.66 13.43 -2.32
CA ALA A 104 13.28 12.09 -2.76
C ALA A 104 11.76 11.90 -2.86
N SER A 105 10.95 12.64 -2.08
CA SER A 105 9.50 12.61 -2.18
C SER A 105 8.93 13.44 -3.34
N THR A 106 9.68 14.46 -3.79
CA THR A 106 9.28 15.41 -4.84
C THR A 106 9.66 14.93 -6.24
N THR A 107 10.74 14.15 -6.36
CA THR A 107 11.11 13.45 -7.61
C THR A 107 10.16 12.29 -7.92
N LEU A 108 9.29 11.91 -6.98
CA LEU A 108 8.21 10.96 -7.19
C LEU A 108 7.03 11.70 -7.83
N PRO A 109 6.72 11.48 -9.11
CA PRO A 109 5.51 12.04 -9.67
C PRO A 109 4.31 11.50 -8.87
N PRO A 110 3.35 12.36 -8.46
CA PRO A 110 2.06 11.85 -8.01
C PRO A 110 1.50 10.99 -9.15
N MET A 111 0.94 9.83 -8.82
CA MET A 111 0.33 8.85 -9.74
C MET A 111 -0.82 9.45 -10.58
N SER A 112 -0.48 10.38 -11.48
CA SER A 112 -1.32 11.06 -12.45
C SER A 112 -0.52 11.81 -13.53
N SER A 113 0.79 12.06 -13.36
CA SER A 113 1.58 12.72 -14.41
C SER A 113 2.34 11.69 -15.26
N SER A 114 1.86 11.54 -16.49
CA SER A 114 2.49 10.78 -17.58
C SER A 114 4.02 11.06 -17.64
N PRO A 115 4.87 10.04 -17.84
CA PRO A 115 6.33 10.15 -17.77
C PRO A 115 6.96 11.19 -18.72
N GLY A 116 6.24 11.67 -19.73
CA GLY A 116 6.70 12.73 -20.65
C GLY A 116 6.83 14.13 -20.00
N ALA A 117 6.09 14.43 -18.94
CA ALA A 117 6.11 15.78 -18.33
C ALA A 117 7.38 16.07 -17.49
N LEU A 118 7.98 15.02 -16.91
CA LEU A 118 9.15 15.13 -16.03
C LEU A 118 10.46 15.37 -16.81
N LEU A 119 10.56 14.78 -18.00
CA LEU A 119 11.68 15.01 -18.90
C LEU A 119 11.68 16.44 -19.44
N MET A 120 10.49 17.00 -19.74
CA MET A 120 10.33 18.39 -20.15
C MET A 120 10.60 19.39 -19.01
N ALA A 121 10.18 19.11 -17.78
CA ALA A 121 10.43 19.98 -16.63
C ALA A 121 11.93 20.01 -16.25
N SER A 122 12.60 18.87 -16.29
CA SER A 122 14.05 18.76 -16.02
C SER A 122 14.90 19.39 -17.13
N PHE A 123 14.42 19.35 -18.38
CA PHE A 123 15.04 20.03 -19.52
C PHE A 123 14.83 21.56 -19.44
N ARG A 124 13.63 22.01 -19.04
CA ARG A 124 13.30 23.44 -18.89
C ARG A 124 14.03 24.11 -17.72
N ALA A 125 14.29 23.39 -16.64
CA ALA A 125 15.09 23.90 -15.51
C ALA A 125 16.61 24.00 -15.84
N ARG A 126 17.10 23.23 -16.83
CA ARG A 126 18.49 23.25 -17.27
C ARG A 126 18.79 24.33 -18.32
N LEU A 127 17.75 24.86 -18.98
CA LEU A 127 17.87 25.85 -20.06
C LEU A 127 17.72 27.32 -19.63
N ASN A 128 17.51 27.61 -18.35
CA ASN A 128 17.43 28.99 -17.88
C ASN A 128 18.18 29.20 -16.55
N PRO A 129 19.53 29.27 -16.59
CA PRO A 129 20.28 29.87 -15.50
C PRO A 129 20.06 31.38 -15.57
N ARG A 130 19.71 31.99 -14.43
CA ARG A 130 19.81 33.45 -14.29
C ARG A 130 21.25 33.89 -14.47
#